data_AF-A0A1F7T046-F1
#
_entry.id   AF-A0A1F7T046-F1
#
_cell.length_a   1.000
_cell.length_b   1.000
_cell.length_c   1.000
_cell.angle_alpha   90.00
_cell.angle_beta   90.00
_cell.angle_gamma   90.00
#
_symmetry.space_group_name_H-M   'P 1'
#
loop_
_entity.id
_entity.type
_entity.pdbx_description
1 polymer ?
#
loop_
_entity_poly.entity_id
_entity_poly.type
_entity_poly.pdbx_seq_one_letter_code
_entity_poly.pdbx_strand_id
1 'polypeptide(L)' 'MFHIAMKALDRSGPDRGELRNQTERTKEFVGITGIFDCWPADHHGLDSRAVVLVSIEGGVCRLTKREAHR' A
#
# COMPACT_ATOMS: atom_id res chain seq x y z
N MET A 1 -3.03 -0.04 6.61
CA MET A 1 -3.34 1.37 6.91
C MET A 1 -3.00 1.80 8.35
N PHE A 2 -3.24 0.99 9.39
CA PHE A 2 -3.00 1.39 10.80
C PHE A 2 -1.60 1.97 11.07
N HIS A 3 -0.53 1.34 10.59
CA HIS A 3 0.84 1.84 10.79
C HIS A 3 1.12 3.20 10.11
N ILE A 4 0.47 3.48 8.98
CA ILE A 4 0.56 4.78 8.31
C ILE A 4 -0.12 5.83 9.18
N ALA A 5 -1.30 5.54 9.72
CA ALA A 5 -2.02 6.45 10.61
C ALA A 5 -1.23 6.75 11.89
N MET A 6 -0.57 5.77 12.49
CA MET A 6 0.30 6.00 13.66
C MET A 6 1.48 6.93 13.33
N LYS A 7 2.18 6.70 12.20
CA LYS A 7 3.26 7.59 11.76
C LYS A 7 2.78 9.01 11.44
N ALA A 8 1.59 9.14 10.88
CA ALA A 8 0.98 10.43 10.63
C ALA A 8 0.63 11.13 11.95
N LEU A 9 0.10 10.39 12.93
CA LEU A 9 -0.24 10.87 14.26
C LEU A 9 0.97 11.41 15.02
N ASP A 10 2.12 10.74 14.93
CA ASP A 10 3.39 11.21 15.52
C ASP A 10 3.78 12.62 15.05
N ARG A 11 3.34 13.01 13.84
CA ARG A 11 3.64 14.32 13.24
C ARG A 11 2.52 15.33 13.40
N SER A 12 1.26 14.89 13.39
CA SER A 12 0.09 15.76 13.44
C SER A 12 -0.37 16.10 14.85
N GLY A 13 -0.05 15.25 15.84
CA GLY A 13 -0.74 15.28 17.11
C GLY A 13 -2.25 15.06 16.94
N PRO A 14 -3.10 15.57 17.86
CA PRO A 14 -4.54 15.29 17.86
C PRO A 14 -5.34 16.09 16.80
N ASP A 15 -4.70 16.92 15.98
CA ASP A 15 -5.40 17.68 14.94
C ASP A 15 -5.85 16.76 13.79
N ARG A 16 -7.16 16.71 13.57
CA ARG A 16 -7.78 15.87 12.52
C ARG A 16 -7.36 16.27 11.10
N GLY A 17 -7.19 17.57 10.86
CA GLY A 17 -6.86 18.09 9.53
C GLY A 17 -5.43 17.74 9.17
N GLU A 18 -4.53 17.93 10.12
CA GLU A 18 -3.11 17.61 9.96
C GLU A 18 -2.87 16.11 9.94
N LEU A 19 -3.63 15.30 10.69
CA LEU A 19 -3.55 13.84 10.59
C LEU A 19 -3.84 13.37 9.17
N ARG A 20 -4.89 13.93 8.55
CA ARG A 20 -5.20 13.66 7.14
C ARG A 20 -4.07 14.14 6.24
N ASN A 21 -3.62 15.39 6.38
CA ASN A 21 -2.56 15.96 5.55
C ASN A 21 -1.27 15.12 5.63
N GLN A 22 -0.88 14.63 6.81
CA GLN A 22 0.28 13.79 7.00
C GLN A 22 0.09 12.39 6.40
N THR A 23 -1.11 11.82 6.52
CA THR A 23 -1.45 10.54 5.87
C THR A 23 -1.35 10.64 4.34
N GLU A 24 -1.92 11.71 3.75
CA GLU A 24 -1.87 11.97 2.31
C GLU A 24 -0.45 12.30 1.81
N ARG A 25 0.49 12.63 2.70
CA ARG A 25 1.92 12.83 2.36
C ARG A 25 2.75 11.53 2.44
N THR A 26 2.12 10.38 2.69
CA THR A 26 2.82 9.09 2.74
C THR A 26 3.48 8.78 1.39
N LYS A 27 4.79 8.50 1.41
CA LYS A 27 5.58 8.11 0.25
C LYS A 27 6.46 6.91 0.58
N GLU A 28 6.58 5.99 -0.37
CA GLU A 28 7.45 4.82 -0.33
C GLU A 28 7.36 4.03 0.99
N PHE A 29 6.16 3.95 1.57
CA PHE A 29 5.97 3.23 2.83
C PHE A 29 5.84 1.72 2.56
N VAL A 30 6.84 0.94 2.99
CA VAL A 30 6.81 -0.53 2.87
C VAL A 30 5.79 -1.12 3.86
N GLY A 31 4.69 -1.65 3.33
CA GLY A 31 3.66 -2.35 4.07
C GLY A 31 3.57 -3.83 3.71
N ILE A 32 2.68 -4.55 4.40
CA ILE A 32 2.49 -6.01 4.22
C ILE A 32 2.00 -6.34 2.81
N THR A 33 1.13 -5.49 2.24
CA THR A 33 0.48 -5.74 0.95
C THR A 33 1.17 -5.05 -0.23
N GLY A 34 2.24 -4.29 0.00
CA GLY A 34 2.91 -3.50 -1.04
C GLY A 34 3.57 -2.24 -0.49
N ILE A 35 4.04 -1.40 -1.42
CA ILE A 35 4.65 -0.10 -1.12
C ILE A 35 3.61 0.99 -1.37
N PHE A 36 3.37 1.83 -0.36
CA PHE A 36 2.31 2.83 -0.37
C PHE A 36 2.81 4.24 -0.70
N ASP A 37 2.15 4.87 -1.67
CA ASP A 37 2.30 6.27 -2.08
C ASP A 37 0.93 6.95 -2.12
N CYS A 38 0.52 7.59 -1.02
CA CYS A 38 -0.76 8.32 -0.97
C CYS A 38 -0.62 9.75 -1.49
N TRP A 39 -1.75 10.34 -1.90
CA TRP A 39 -1.92 11.79 -2.15
C TRP A 39 -3.41 12.16 -2.08
N PRO A 40 -3.79 13.46 -2.10
CA PRO A 40 -5.19 13.87 -1.88
C PRO A 40 -6.23 13.29 -2.86
N ALA A 41 -5.80 12.81 -4.03
CA ALA A 41 -6.68 12.17 -5.01
C ALA A 41 -6.54 10.64 -5.04
N ASP A 42 -5.57 10.05 -4.32
CA ASP A 42 -5.42 8.61 -4.16
C ASP A 42 -5.10 8.26 -2.70
N HIS A 43 -6.13 7.81 -2.00
CA HIS A 43 -6.04 7.37 -0.60
C HIS A 43 -5.70 5.88 -0.47
N HIS A 44 -5.62 5.14 -1.58
CA HIS A 44 -5.24 3.73 -1.60
C HIS A 44 -3.72 3.59 -1.67
N GLY A 45 -3.08 4.35 -2.56
CA GLY A 45 -1.63 4.48 -2.69
C GLY A 45 -0.90 3.21 -3.10
N LEU A 46 -1.61 2.21 -3.65
CA LEU A 46 -1.02 1.01 -4.23
C LEU A 46 -1.25 1.01 -5.74
N ASP A 47 -0.29 0.48 -6.48
CA ASP A 47 -0.37 0.28 -7.93
C ASP A 47 -0.20 -1.20 -8.30
N SER A 48 -0.04 -1.47 -9.60
CA SER A 48 0.08 -2.83 -10.14
C SER A 48 1.29 -3.60 -9.60
N ARG A 49 2.28 -2.94 -8.98
CA ARG A 49 3.40 -3.60 -8.29
C ARG A 49 2.94 -4.39 -7.06
N ALA A 50 1.82 -3.99 -6.45
CA ALA A 50 1.28 -4.60 -5.23
C ALA A 50 0.46 -5.88 -5.50
N VAL A 51 0.19 -6.22 -6.76
CA VAL A 51 -0.64 -7.36 -7.14
C VAL A 51 0.15 -8.37 -7.95
N VAL A 52 -0.09 -9.65 -7.67
CA VAL A 52 0.51 -10.77 -8.39
C VAL A 52 -0.57 -11.77 -8.78
N LEU A 53 -0.38 -12.43 -9.92
CA LEU A 53 -1.21 -13.55 -10.32
C LEU A 53 -0.70 -14.82 -9.64
N VAL A 54 -1.62 -15.61 -9.09
CA VAL A 54 -1.31 -16.88 -8.43
C VAL A 54 -2.16 -18.02 -9.00
N SER A 55 -1.58 -19.22 -9.00
CA SER A 55 -2.24 -20.49 -9.29
C SER A 55 -2.36 -21.33 -8.02
N ILE A 56 -3.37 -22.20 -7.95
CA ILE A 56 -3.47 -23.20 -6.88
C ILE A 56 -2.94 -24.53 -7.42
N GLU A 57 -1.87 -25.04 -6.81
CA GLU A 57 -1.24 -26.29 -7.21
C GLU A 57 -1.08 -27.20 -5.99
N GLY A 58 -1.88 -28.27 -5.93
CA GLY A 58 -1.89 -29.18 -4.77
C GLY A 58 -2.34 -28.51 -3.47
N GLY A 59 -3.27 -27.55 -3.56
CA GLY A 59 -3.79 -26.81 -2.40
C GLY A 59 -2.91 -25.64 -1.92
N VAL A 60 -1.82 -25.35 -2.62
CA VAL A 60 -0.89 -24.26 -2.28
C VAL A 60 -0.97 -23.14 -3.32
N CYS A 61 -1.07 -21.88 -2.88
CA CYS A 61 -0.93 -20.73 -3.76
C CYS A 61 0.52 -20.60 -4.22
N ARG A 62 0.75 -20.69 -5.54
CA ARG A 62 2.05 -20.47 -6.17
C ARG A 62 1.98 -19.28 -7.11
N LEU A 63 3.11 -18.60 -7.27
CA LEU A 63 3.20 -17.46 -8.16
C LEU A 63 3.15 -17.96 -9.61
N THR A 64 2.22 -17.43 -10.40
CA THR A 64 2.07 -17.84 -11.79
C THR A 64 3.29 -17.37 -12.58
N LYS A 65 3.93 -18.27 -13.33
CA LYS A 65 5.01 -17.88 -14.25
C LYS A 65 4.42 -16.88 -15.25
N ARG A 66 5.04 -15.70 -15.39
CA ARG A 66 4.72 -14.81 -16.50
C ARG A 66 5.08 -15.54 -17.78
N GLU A 67 4.09 -15.97 -18.55
CA GLU A 67 4.33 -16.18 -19.97
C GLU A 67 4.64 -14.80 -20.55
N ALA A 68 5.81 -14.66 -21.17
CA ALA A 68 6.15 -13.48 -21.93
C ALA A 68 5.19 -13.42 -23.11
N HIS A 69 4.03 -12.78 -22.91
CA HIS A 69 3.16 -12.39 -24.00
C HIS A 69 3.97 -11.41 -24.87
N ARG A 70 4.41 -11.91 -26.03
CA ARG A 70 4.87 -11.11 -27.16
C ARG A 70 3.73 -10.24 -27.67
#